data_AF-A0A6G8RSB0-F1
#
_entry.id   AF-A0A6G8RSB0-F1
#
_cell.length_a   1.000
_cell.length_b   1.000
_cell.length_c   1.000
_cell.angle_alpha   90.00
_cell.angle_beta   90.00
_cell.angle_gamma   90.00
#
_symmetry.space_group_name_H-M   'P 1'
#
loop_
_entity.id
_entity.type
_entity.pdbx_description
1 polymer ?
#
loop_
_entity_poly.entity_id
_entity_poly.type
_entity_poly.pdbx_seq_one_letter_code
_entity_poly.pdbx_strand_id
1 'polypeptide(L)'
;MLDKRYQVFITTSGKEMQPERVVISQTLIGIGFFSWGLEQRTPLSTAFARRQIDDCDYVLLLLGSQYGEQSVSGVSYLQLEYIYAVTKQKPVIVFMHESPDTRDPELQESKQALKDKFHEFRNQLQKEVEQVVTYRTLRDLELAVRSYMPQMLERYPVLGWVRPQSIQSLQDEIDRLKSKLKKVEMSQGKVDDDPFLSLPKVTLNDTLSFEYKMHAYQDGNFKELSAIREMSWADIFQVLSSEFVQALPEEYFSRVLNQYLNKTGLVDAQTQMPRAHAVSRAQINIRSLHIIKQQMRQNDWIVPVGRDERQRMLWQVTEKSLKHLKDLKLLDKQITAF
;
A
#
# COMPACT_ATOMS: atom_id res chain seq x y z
N MET A 1 -4.58 -13.13 -20.13
CA MET A 1 -3.78 -13.56 -18.96
C MET A 1 -2.32 -13.34 -19.34
N LEU A 2 -1.51 -12.68 -18.51
CA LEU A 2 -0.11 -12.43 -18.83
C LEU A 2 0.67 -13.75 -18.77
N ASP A 3 1.50 -14.04 -19.78
CA ASP A 3 2.42 -15.17 -19.77
C ASP A 3 3.55 -14.89 -18.76
N LYS A 4 3.32 -15.33 -17.51
CA LYS A 4 4.25 -15.16 -16.39
C LYS A 4 5.17 -16.37 -16.30
N ARG A 5 6.46 -16.11 -16.13
CA ARG A 5 7.48 -17.11 -15.80
C ARG A 5 8.13 -16.79 -14.46
N TYR A 6 8.69 -17.79 -13.80
CA TYR A 6 9.27 -17.62 -12.48
C TYR A 6 10.69 -18.15 -12.45
N GLN A 7 11.60 -17.44 -11.78
CA GLN A 7 13.00 -17.85 -11.66
C GLN A 7 13.21 -18.66 -10.38
N VAL A 8 13.77 -19.87 -10.53
CA VAL A 8 14.05 -20.80 -9.45
C VAL A 8 15.55 -20.97 -9.31
N PHE A 9 16.08 -20.62 -8.14
CA PHE A 9 17.45 -20.92 -7.76
C PHE A 9 17.53 -22.34 -7.18
N ILE A 10 18.29 -23.21 -7.85
CA ILE A 10 18.53 -24.60 -7.46
C ILE A 10 19.86 -24.69 -6.74
N THR A 11 19.82 -25.21 -5.51
CA THR A 11 21.02 -25.56 -4.75
C THR A 11 20.98 -27.02 -4.32
N THR A 12 22.15 -27.66 -4.31
CA THR A 12 22.27 -29.10 -4.13
C THR A 12 23.41 -29.45 -3.20
N SER A 13 23.37 -30.63 -2.59
CA SER A 13 24.46 -31.14 -1.74
C SER A 13 25.79 -31.31 -2.47
N GLY A 14 25.84 -31.56 -3.79
CA GLY A 14 27.12 -31.60 -4.49
C GLY A 14 27.08 -32.18 -5.90
N LYS A 15 28.20 -32.76 -6.34
CA LYS A 15 28.39 -33.35 -7.67
C LYS A 15 27.68 -34.71 -7.83
N GLU A 16 27.37 -35.37 -6.73
CA GLU A 16 26.63 -36.64 -6.68
C GLU A 16 25.17 -36.51 -7.15
N MET A 17 24.67 -35.28 -7.29
CA MET A 17 23.28 -34.96 -7.65
C MET A 17 23.07 -34.57 -9.11
N GLN A 18 24.05 -34.86 -9.98
CA GLN A 18 23.96 -34.49 -11.40
C GLN A 18 22.69 -35.03 -12.08
N PRO A 19 22.32 -36.33 -11.95
CA PRO A 19 21.11 -36.85 -12.57
C PRO A 19 19.85 -36.12 -12.10
N GLU A 20 19.72 -35.90 -10.80
CA GLU A 20 18.58 -35.22 -10.19
C GLU A 20 18.48 -33.76 -10.66
N ARG A 21 19.62 -33.04 -10.75
CA ARG A 21 19.64 -31.65 -11.25
C ARG A 21 19.14 -31.54 -12.68
N VAL A 22 19.54 -32.47 -13.56
CA VAL A 22 19.09 -32.47 -14.96
C VAL A 22 17.58 -32.64 -15.02
N VAL A 23 17.04 -33.62 -14.28
CA VAL A 23 15.59 -33.88 -14.22
C VAL A 23 14.83 -32.67 -13.70
N ILE A 24 15.26 -32.08 -12.58
CA ILE A 24 14.61 -30.88 -12.01
C ILE A 24 14.64 -29.72 -13.00
N SER A 25 15.80 -29.42 -13.60
CA SER A 25 15.95 -28.29 -14.51
C SER A 25 15.07 -28.44 -15.74
N GLN A 26 15.07 -29.62 -16.38
CA GLN A 26 14.22 -29.91 -17.53
C GLN A 26 12.73 -29.83 -17.17
N THR A 27 12.36 -30.35 -15.99
CA THR A 27 10.98 -30.32 -15.52
C THR A 27 10.49 -28.91 -15.30
N LEU A 28 11.25 -28.10 -14.55
CA LEU A 28 10.95 -26.68 -14.28
C LEU A 28 10.78 -25.89 -15.58
N ILE A 29 11.71 -26.04 -16.53
CA ILE A 29 11.61 -25.40 -17.84
C ILE A 29 10.34 -25.83 -18.57
N GLY A 30 10.03 -27.14 -18.54
CA GLY A 30 8.84 -27.70 -19.18
C GLY A 30 7.51 -27.21 -18.61
N ILE A 31 7.49 -26.75 -17.34
CA ILE A 31 6.30 -26.17 -16.69
C ILE A 31 6.35 -24.63 -16.60
N GLY A 32 7.26 -23.97 -17.31
CA GLY A 32 7.26 -22.50 -17.48
C GLY A 32 8.15 -21.71 -16.50
N PHE A 33 9.05 -22.38 -15.78
CA PHE A 33 10.00 -21.74 -14.86
C PHE A 33 11.37 -21.60 -15.50
N PHE A 34 12.13 -20.58 -15.10
CA PHE A 34 13.56 -20.48 -15.39
C PHE A 34 14.34 -21.17 -14.27
N SER A 35 15.09 -22.20 -14.60
CA SER A 35 15.97 -22.89 -13.65
C SER A 35 17.38 -22.31 -13.71
N TRP A 36 17.96 -21.97 -12.55
CA TRP A 36 19.36 -21.61 -12.44
C TRP A 36 20.02 -22.34 -11.26
N GLY A 37 21.23 -22.86 -11.43
CA GLY A 37 22.00 -23.48 -10.34
C GLY A 37 23.47 -23.58 -10.72
N LEU A 38 24.36 -23.75 -9.73
CA LEU A 38 25.77 -24.01 -9.99
C LEU A 38 26.09 -25.49 -9.76
N GLU A 39 26.90 -26.05 -10.65
CA GLU A 39 27.35 -27.44 -10.54
C GLU A 39 28.49 -27.64 -9.54
N GLN A 40 29.31 -26.62 -9.31
CA GLN A 40 30.46 -26.64 -8.40
C GLN A 40 30.50 -25.36 -7.57
N ARG A 41 30.89 -25.48 -6.29
CA ARG A 41 30.94 -24.37 -5.34
C ARG A 41 32.38 -24.07 -4.93
N THR A 42 32.77 -22.85 -5.22
CA THR A 42 34.03 -22.24 -4.81
C THR A 42 33.78 -20.94 -4.04
N PRO A 43 34.77 -20.39 -3.33
CA PRO A 43 34.65 -19.07 -2.72
C PRO A 43 34.20 -17.99 -3.71
N LEU A 44 34.70 -18.04 -4.96
CA LEU A 44 34.29 -17.12 -6.04
C LEU A 44 32.82 -17.32 -6.43
N SER A 45 32.37 -18.57 -6.52
CA SER A 45 30.98 -18.91 -6.88
C SER A 45 29.94 -18.40 -5.88
N THR A 46 30.35 -18.17 -4.61
CA THR A 46 29.46 -17.74 -3.53
C THR A 46 28.83 -16.38 -3.81
N ALA A 47 29.61 -15.45 -4.37
CA ALA A 47 29.11 -14.13 -4.74
C ALA A 47 28.05 -14.22 -5.85
N PHE A 48 28.27 -15.09 -6.84
CA PHE A 48 27.30 -15.33 -7.91
C PHE A 48 26.02 -15.97 -7.38
N ALA A 49 26.14 -16.98 -6.51
CA ALA A 49 25.00 -17.64 -5.89
C ALA A 49 24.13 -16.66 -5.11
N ARG A 50 24.73 -15.79 -4.29
CA ARG A 50 24.00 -14.77 -3.52
C ARG A 50 23.23 -13.81 -4.43
N ARG A 51 23.87 -13.33 -5.50
CA ARG A 51 23.20 -12.46 -6.48
C ARG A 51 22.02 -13.15 -7.14
N GLN A 52 22.16 -14.43 -7.50
CA GLN A 52 21.06 -15.18 -8.10
C GLN A 52 19.94 -15.49 -7.10
N ILE A 53 20.26 -15.69 -5.82
CA ILE A 53 19.25 -15.78 -4.77
C ILE A 53 18.49 -14.46 -4.63
N ASP A 54 19.18 -13.31 -4.68
CA ASP A 54 18.53 -12.01 -4.64
C ASP A 54 17.53 -11.80 -5.80
N ASP A 55 17.88 -12.26 -6.99
CA ASP A 55 17.08 -12.08 -8.21
C ASP A 55 15.99 -13.17 -8.40
N CYS A 56 16.08 -14.32 -7.72
CA CYS A 56 15.13 -15.42 -7.92
C CYS A 56 13.78 -15.19 -7.22
N ASP A 57 12.75 -15.86 -7.74
CA ASP A 57 11.40 -15.90 -7.17
C ASP A 57 11.28 -16.99 -6.09
N TYR A 58 11.91 -18.15 -6.31
CA TYR A 58 11.89 -19.30 -5.41
C TYR A 58 13.27 -19.92 -5.25
N VAL A 59 13.52 -20.53 -4.10
CA VAL A 59 14.72 -21.34 -3.84
C VAL A 59 14.32 -22.81 -3.68
N LEU A 60 14.92 -23.66 -4.50
CA LEU A 60 14.78 -25.11 -4.44
C LEU A 60 16.06 -25.72 -3.90
N LEU A 61 15.96 -26.36 -2.74
CA LEU A 61 17.05 -27.15 -2.17
C LEU A 61 16.87 -28.62 -2.52
N LEU A 62 17.96 -29.26 -2.91
CA LEU A 62 17.98 -30.68 -3.23
C LEU A 62 19.03 -31.40 -2.39
N LEU A 63 18.59 -32.30 -1.53
CA LEU A 63 19.45 -33.07 -0.64
C LEU A 63 19.58 -34.52 -1.10
N GLY A 64 20.81 -34.92 -1.39
CA GLY A 64 21.20 -36.30 -1.63
C GLY A 64 21.65 -37.01 -0.36
N SER A 65 22.92 -37.37 -0.34
CA SER A 65 23.57 -38.15 0.73
C SER A 65 24.93 -37.60 1.17
N GLN A 66 25.29 -36.40 0.72
CA GLN A 66 26.54 -35.72 1.09
C GLN A 66 26.25 -34.37 1.76
N TYR A 67 27.15 -33.92 2.63
CA TYR A 67 27.06 -32.58 3.21
C TYR A 67 27.46 -31.50 2.21
N GLY A 68 28.37 -31.85 1.29
CA GLY A 68 28.82 -31.01 0.20
C GLY A 68 30.11 -30.26 0.43
N GLU A 69 30.52 -29.49 -0.57
CA GLU A 69 31.70 -28.64 -0.53
C GLU A 69 31.56 -27.60 0.60
N GLN A 70 32.60 -27.49 1.42
CA GLN A 70 32.63 -26.63 2.60
C GLN A 70 33.33 -25.30 2.31
N SER A 71 32.85 -24.24 2.94
CA SER A 71 33.58 -22.98 3.01
C SER A 71 34.79 -23.09 3.94
N VAL A 72 35.58 -22.01 4.00
CA VAL A 72 36.68 -21.88 4.97
C VAL A 72 36.24 -21.99 6.44
N SER A 73 34.97 -21.77 6.74
CA SER A 73 34.42 -21.94 8.10
C SER A 73 33.93 -23.35 8.39
N GLY A 74 34.02 -24.28 7.43
CA GLY A 74 33.57 -25.67 7.60
C GLY A 74 32.05 -25.89 7.51
N VAL A 75 31.31 -24.88 7.06
CA VAL A 75 29.87 -24.94 6.75
C VAL A 75 29.70 -25.23 5.26
N SER A 76 28.75 -26.08 4.87
CA SER A 76 28.54 -26.38 3.45
C SER A 76 28.00 -25.17 2.70
N TYR A 77 28.37 -25.02 1.43
CA TYR A 77 27.80 -23.95 0.60
C TYR A 77 26.28 -24.07 0.46
N LEU A 78 25.73 -25.29 0.41
CA LEU A 78 24.30 -25.54 0.45
C LEU A 78 23.64 -24.92 1.69
N GLN A 79 24.19 -25.16 2.88
CA GLN A 79 23.65 -24.61 4.12
C GLN A 79 23.82 -23.08 4.19
N LEU A 80 24.94 -22.54 3.71
CA LEU A 80 25.13 -21.09 3.62
C LEU A 80 24.11 -20.42 2.67
N GLU A 81 23.79 -21.08 1.55
CA GLU A 81 22.79 -20.61 0.59
C GLU A 81 21.37 -20.69 1.17
N TYR A 82 21.05 -21.75 1.91
CA TYR A 82 19.81 -21.86 2.68
C TYR A 82 19.64 -20.70 3.65
N ILE A 83 20.64 -20.48 4.52
CA ILE A 83 20.63 -19.40 5.51
C ILE A 83 20.44 -18.04 4.83
N TYR A 84 21.12 -17.83 3.69
CA TYR A 84 21.00 -16.59 2.93
C TYR A 84 19.60 -16.41 2.35
N ALA A 85 19.02 -17.45 1.75
CA ALA A 85 17.66 -17.44 1.20
C ALA A 85 16.61 -17.12 2.27
N VAL A 86 16.71 -17.75 3.44
CA VAL A 86 15.83 -17.48 4.60
C VAL A 86 15.99 -16.05 5.08
N THR A 87 17.23 -15.54 5.18
CA THR A 87 17.48 -14.14 5.57
C THR A 87 16.88 -13.14 4.58
N LYS A 88 16.83 -13.51 3.29
CA LYS A 88 16.21 -12.73 2.22
C LYS A 88 14.70 -12.96 2.08
N GLN A 89 14.11 -13.77 2.97
CA GLN A 89 12.68 -14.11 2.96
C GLN A 89 12.22 -14.69 1.62
N LYS A 90 13.09 -15.44 0.95
CA LYS A 90 12.75 -16.13 -0.30
C LYS A 90 11.90 -17.36 0.03
N PRO A 91 10.79 -17.63 -0.67
CA PRO A 91 10.06 -18.88 -0.52
C PRO A 91 10.95 -20.07 -0.85
N VAL A 92 11.02 -21.03 0.07
CA VAL A 92 11.92 -22.18 0.00
C VAL A 92 11.11 -23.47 -0.12
N ILE A 93 11.51 -24.34 -1.05
CA ILE A 93 11.04 -25.73 -1.13
C ILE A 93 12.23 -26.69 -1.09
N VAL A 94 12.11 -27.77 -0.33
CA VAL A 94 13.17 -28.76 -0.15
C VAL A 94 12.71 -30.10 -0.71
N PHE A 95 13.51 -30.66 -1.61
CA PHE A 95 13.41 -32.03 -2.06
C PHE A 95 14.56 -32.82 -1.44
N MET A 96 14.27 -33.91 -0.73
CA MET A 96 15.30 -34.73 -0.11
C MET A 96 15.10 -36.20 -0.40
N HIS A 97 16.19 -36.93 -0.59
CA HIS A 97 16.11 -38.38 -0.74
C HIS A 97 15.52 -39.01 0.54
N GLU A 98 14.58 -39.94 0.39
CA GLU A 98 13.88 -40.54 1.53
C GLU A 98 14.84 -41.31 2.43
N SER A 99 15.72 -42.10 1.82
CA SER A 99 16.72 -42.94 2.51
C SER A 99 18.12 -42.65 1.95
N PRO A 100 18.83 -41.61 2.42
CA PRO A 100 20.14 -41.25 1.87
C PRO A 100 21.19 -42.36 2.06
N ASP A 101 21.08 -43.13 3.15
CA ASP A 101 22.03 -44.19 3.52
C ASP A 101 21.93 -45.45 2.63
N THR A 102 20.88 -45.57 1.82
CA THR A 102 20.69 -46.69 0.88
C THR A 102 21.19 -46.39 -0.52
N ARG A 103 21.70 -45.16 -0.77
CA ARG A 103 22.30 -44.80 -2.06
C ARG A 103 23.64 -45.51 -2.24
N ASP A 104 24.11 -45.59 -3.48
CA ASP A 104 25.40 -46.23 -3.78
C ASP A 104 26.53 -45.62 -2.93
N PRO A 105 27.46 -46.44 -2.40
CA PRO A 105 28.53 -45.96 -1.51
C PRO A 105 29.36 -44.80 -2.08
N GLU A 106 29.52 -44.73 -3.41
CA GLU A 106 30.21 -43.65 -4.11
C GLU A 106 29.50 -42.29 -4.01
N LEU A 107 28.18 -42.31 -3.82
CA LEU A 107 27.33 -41.13 -3.65
C LEU A 107 27.18 -40.74 -2.18
N GLN A 108 27.67 -41.55 -1.25
CA GLN A 108 27.60 -41.26 0.18
C GLN A 108 28.79 -40.42 0.64
N GLU A 109 28.62 -39.75 1.77
CA GLU A 109 29.72 -39.08 2.43
C GLU A 109 30.71 -40.10 3.02
N SER A 110 32.01 -39.85 2.87
CA SER A 110 33.06 -40.76 3.35
C SER A 110 33.48 -40.46 4.79
N LYS A 111 33.47 -39.19 5.17
CA LYS A 111 33.95 -38.74 6.49
C LYS A 111 32.82 -38.74 7.51
N GLN A 112 33.01 -39.44 8.62
CA GLN A 112 31.99 -39.52 9.68
C GLN A 112 31.53 -38.13 10.17
N ALA A 113 32.48 -37.21 10.41
CA ALA A 113 32.15 -35.85 10.84
C ALA A 113 31.27 -35.07 9.84
N LEU A 114 31.33 -35.39 8.55
CA LEU A 114 30.47 -34.78 7.53
C LEU A 114 29.12 -35.49 7.42
N LYS A 115 29.07 -36.81 7.64
CA LYS A 115 27.80 -37.55 7.79
C LYS A 115 26.96 -36.96 8.92
N ASP A 116 27.57 -36.75 10.09
CA ASP A 116 26.87 -36.23 11.26
C ASP A 116 26.30 -34.82 10.97
N LYS A 117 27.09 -33.94 10.35
CA LYS A 117 26.65 -32.61 9.90
C LYS A 117 25.52 -32.66 8.86
N PHE A 118 25.59 -33.61 7.92
CA PHE A 118 24.53 -33.82 6.94
C PHE A 118 23.21 -34.23 7.61
N HIS A 119 23.24 -35.19 8.54
CA HIS A 119 22.04 -35.62 9.26
C HIS A 119 21.48 -34.53 10.16
N GLU A 120 22.35 -33.74 10.83
CA GLU A 120 21.94 -32.58 11.60
C GLU A 120 21.22 -31.55 10.73
N PHE A 121 21.81 -31.17 9.60
CA PHE A 121 21.20 -30.22 8.68
C PHE A 121 19.91 -30.74 8.04
N ARG A 122 19.86 -32.03 7.67
CA ARG A 122 18.63 -32.67 7.18
C ARG A 122 17.51 -32.62 8.21
N ASN A 123 17.82 -32.97 9.47
CA ASN A 123 16.85 -32.91 10.57
C ASN A 123 16.39 -31.48 10.86
N GLN A 124 17.28 -30.49 10.72
CA GLN A 124 16.94 -29.08 10.84
C GLN A 124 15.92 -28.69 9.76
N LEU A 125 16.18 -28.99 8.49
CA LEU A 125 15.27 -28.66 7.38
C LEU A 125 13.90 -29.30 7.55
N GLN A 126 13.84 -30.56 8.01
CA GLN A 126 12.57 -31.26 8.28
C GLN A 126 11.73 -30.60 9.39
N LYS A 127 12.35 -29.88 10.31
CA LYS A 127 11.66 -29.19 11.41
C LYS A 127 11.30 -27.75 11.07
N GLU A 128 12.17 -27.05 10.35
CA GLU A 128 12.07 -25.60 10.14
C GLU A 128 11.42 -25.22 8.80
N VAL A 129 11.53 -26.05 7.76
CA VAL A 129 10.99 -25.73 6.44
C VAL A 129 9.58 -26.29 6.29
N GLU A 130 8.65 -25.42 5.87
CA GLU A 130 7.24 -25.78 5.71
C GLU A 130 7.00 -26.73 4.53
N GLN A 131 7.75 -26.57 3.43
CA GLN A 131 7.62 -27.37 2.21
C GLN A 131 8.79 -28.33 2.05
N VAL A 132 8.66 -29.52 2.63
CA VAL A 132 9.62 -30.62 2.51
C VAL A 132 8.97 -31.79 1.80
N VAL A 133 9.60 -32.24 0.72
CA VAL A 133 9.12 -33.34 -0.12
C VAL A 133 10.20 -34.41 -0.23
N THR A 134 9.83 -35.66 0.04
CA THR A 134 10.74 -36.81 -0.08
C THR A 134 10.58 -37.51 -1.42
N TYR A 135 11.67 -38.04 -1.97
CA TYR A 135 11.66 -38.84 -3.20
C TYR A 135 12.57 -40.07 -3.09
N ARG A 136 12.28 -41.11 -3.89
CA ARG A 136 13.08 -42.35 -3.97
C ARG A 136 13.79 -42.50 -5.31
N THR A 137 13.11 -42.12 -6.39
CA THR A 137 13.64 -42.24 -7.76
C THR A 137 13.62 -40.90 -8.49
N LEU A 138 14.33 -40.84 -9.63
CA LEU A 138 14.28 -39.69 -10.53
C LEU A 138 12.88 -39.42 -11.06
N ARG A 139 12.09 -40.47 -11.29
CA ARG A 139 10.70 -40.34 -11.74
C ARG A 139 9.83 -39.74 -10.64
N ASP A 140 10.02 -40.16 -9.40
CA ASP A 140 9.29 -39.59 -8.25
C ASP A 140 9.63 -38.10 -8.09
N LEU A 141 10.91 -37.76 -8.24
CA LEU A 141 11.37 -36.37 -8.17
C LEU A 141 10.74 -35.50 -9.28
N GLU A 142 10.67 -35.99 -10.51
CA GLU A 142 9.99 -35.31 -11.61
C GLU A 142 8.52 -35.04 -11.28
N LEU A 143 7.79 -36.08 -10.85
CA LEU A 143 6.37 -35.98 -10.49
C LEU A 143 6.14 -35.04 -9.31
N ALA A 144 7.03 -35.08 -8.32
CA ALA A 144 7.00 -34.21 -7.17
C ALA A 144 7.19 -32.75 -7.58
N VAL A 145 8.18 -32.43 -8.41
CA VAL A 145 8.38 -31.05 -8.90
C VAL A 145 7.15 -30.56 -9.67
N ARG A 146 6.57 -31.39 -10.55
CA ARG A 146 5.35 -31.04 -11.31
C ARG A 146 4.13 -30.79 -10.41
N SER A 147 4.05 -31.46 -9.28
CA SER A 147 2.92 -31.34 -8.36
C SER A 147 3.08 -30.16 -7.39
N TYR A 148 4.27 -29.99 -6.81
CA TYR A 148 4.50 -29.03 -5.73
C TYR A 148 4.88 -27.63 -6.21
N MET A 149 5.54 -27.49 -7.36
CA MET A 149 5.89 -26.15 -7.87
C MET A 149 4.66 -25.28 -8.19
N PRO A 150 3.57 -25.80 -8.80
CA PRO A 150 2.34 -25.05 -8.94
C PRO A 150 1.71 -24.66 -7.58
N GLN A 151 1.75 -25.55 -6.59
CA GLN A 151 1.25 -25.25 -5.24
C GLN A 151 2.07 -24.15 -4.56
N MET A 152 3.37 -24.07 -4.82
CA MET A 152 4.22 -22.96 -4.35
C MET A 152 3.73 -21.61 -4.87
N LEU A 153 3.26 -21.54 -6.13
CA LEU A 153 2.71 -20.31 -6.72
C LEU A 153 1.43 -19.84 -6.00
N GLU A 154 0.60 -20.79 -5.56
CA GLU A 154 -0.65 -20.52 -4.85
C GLU A 154 -0.40 -20.10 -3.40
N ARG A 155 0.50 -20.81 -2.70
CA ARG A 155 0.80 -20.58 -1.28
C ARG A 155 1.68 -19.36 -1.05
N TYR A 156 2.65 -19.13 -1.94
CA TYR A 156 3.65 -18.05 -1.81
C TYR A 156 3.69 -17.22 -3.09
N PRO A 157 2.64 -16.43 -3.40
CA PRO A 157 2.57 -15.68 -4.64
C PRO A 157 3.67 -14.63 -4.74
N VAL A 158 4.38 -14.62 -5.87
CA VAL A 158 5.46 -13.68 -6.21
C VAL A 158 5.18 -12.98 -7.54
N LEU A 159 5.93 -11.90 -7.82
CA LEU A 159 5.72 -11.07 -9.01
C LEU A 159 5.95 -11.83 -10.31
N GLY A 160 7.08 -12.55 -10.40
CA GLY A 160 7.55 -13.23 -11.60
C GLY A 160 7.97 -12.30 -12.75
N TRP A 161 8.32 -12.92 -13.87
CA TRP A 161 8.79 -12.28 -15.10
C TRP A 161 7.71 -12.29 -16.18
N VAL A 162 7.53 -11.14 -16.83
CA VAL A 162 6.63 -11.00 -17.98
C VAL A 162 7.42 -10.40 -19.14
N ARG A 163 7.25 -10.94 -20.35
CA ARG A 163 7.90 -10.37 -21.54
C ARG A 163 7.39 -8.94 -21.80
N PRO A 164 8.28 -7.98 -22.14
CA PRO A 164 7.89 -6.59 -22.38
C PRO A 164 6.78 -6.41 -23.42
N GLN A 165 6.70 -7.27 -24.43
CA GLN A 165 5.65 -7.22 -25.46
C GLN A 165 4.24 -7.32 -24.86
N SER A 166 4.05 -8.12 -23.80
CA SER A 166 2.77 -8.21 -23.09
C SER A 166 2.46 -6.95 -22.28
N ILE A 167 3.51 -6.26 -21.80
CA ILE A 167 3.40 -5.00 -21.06
C ILE A 167 3.08 -3.83 -22.01
N GLN A 168 3.62 -3.83 -23.24
CA GLN A 168 3.38 -2.76 -24.22
C GLN A 168 1.89 -2.60 -24.53
N SER A 169 1.16 -3.71 -24.74
CA SER A 169 -0.29 -3.65 -24.99
C SER A 169 -1.07 -3.01 -23.83
N LEU A 170 -0.62 -3.25 -22.59
CA LEU A 170 -1.21 -2.64 -21.40
C LEU A 170 -0.81 -1.17 -21.28
N GLN A 171 0.42 -0.81 -21.62
CA GLN A 171 0.90 0.57 -21.65
C GLN A 171 0.14 1.39 -22.71
N ASP A 172 -0.07 0.83 -23.90
CA ASP A 172 -0.83 1.46 -24.98
C ASP A 172 -2.28 1.70 -24.54
N GLU A 173 -2.91 0.74 -23.86
CA GLU A 173 -4.27 0.92 -23.32
C GLU A 173 -4.28 1.91 -22.14
N ILE A 174 -3.26 1.90 -21.27
CA ILE A 174 -3.10 2.91 -20.21
C ILE A 174 -2.97 4.30 -20.82
N ASP A 175 -2.18 4.48 -21.87
CA ASP A 175 -1.96 5.77 -22.52
C ASP A 175 -3.19 6.21 -23.32
N ARG A 176 -3.92 5.26 -23.91
CA ARG A 176 -5.23 5.51 -24.52
C ARG A 176 -6.25 5.93 -23.48
N LEU A 177 -6.30 5.26 -22.33
CA LEU A 177 -7.20 5.59 -21.21
C LEU A 177 -6.83 6.92 -20.59
N LYS A 178 -5.54 7.23 -20.38
CA LYS A 178 -5.06 8.56 -19.97
C LYS A 178 -5.42 9.63 -20.99
N SER A 179 -5.31 9.35 -22.28
CA SER A 179 -5.72 10.28 -23.33
C SER A 179 -7.23 10.48 -23.35
N LYS A 180 -8.02 9.42 -23.10
CA LYS A 180 -9.48 9.52 -22.92
C LYS A 180 -9.82 10.28 -21.66
N LEU A 181 -9.18 10.02 -20.53
CA LEU A 181 -9.33 10.75 -19.27
C LEU A 181 -9.00 12.22 -19.50
N LYS A 182 -7.88 12.55 -20.13
CA LYS A 182 -7.54 13.93 -20.47
C LYS A 182 -8.56 14.56 -21.42
N LYS A 183 -9.06 13.83 -22.42
CA LYS A 183 -10.13 14.31 -23.31
C LYS A 183 -11.45 14.52 -22.57
N VAL A 184 -11.80 13.62 -21.66
CA VAL A 184 -12.98 13.69 -20.79
C VAL A 184 -12.83 14.80 -19.77
N GLU A 185 -11.67 15.02 -19.18
CA GLU A 185 -11.34 16.13 -18.28
C GLU A 185 -11.30 17.46 -19.03
N MET A 186 -10.85 17.48 -20.29
CA MET A 186 -10.90 18.65 -21.16
C MET A 186 -12.32 18.94 -21.67
N SER A 187 -13.13 17.91 -21.91
CA SER A 187 -14.56 18.09 -22.23
C SER A 187 -15.39 18.39 -20.99
N GLN A 188 -15.07 17.85 -19.82
CA GLN A 188 -15.62 18.21 -18.51
C GLN A 188 -15.06 19.54 -17.98
N GLY A 189 -13.97 20.03 -18.59
CA GLY A 189 -13.57 21.43 -18.55
C GLY A 189 -14.61 22.38 -19.15
N LYS A 190 -15.65 21.82 -19.80
CA LYS A 190 -16.93 22.45 -20.13
C LYS A 190 -18.08 21.44 -20.00
N VAL A 191 -18.47 21.17 -18.75
CA VAL A 191 -19.84 20.84 -18.29
C VAL A 191 -20.33 19.38 -18.46
N ASP A 192 -20.62 18.75 -17.31
CA ASP A 192 -21.98 18.31 -16.93
C ASP A 192 -22.08 18.69 -15.42
N ASP A 193 -22.59 19.86 -15.06
CA ASP A 193 -24.02 20.16 -14.82
C ASP A 193 -24.86 18.91 -14.53
N ASP A 194 -24.49 18.21 -13.46
CA ASP A 194 -25.47 17.45 -12.70
C ASP A 194 -26.44 18.47 -12.06
N PRO A 195 -27.74 18.50 -12.43
CA PRO A 195 -28.70 19.48 -11.89
C PRO A 195 -28.85 19.40 -10.37
N PHE A 196 -28.33 18.32 -9.76
CA PHE A 196 -28.33 18.11 -8.32
C PHE A 196 -26.99 18.45 -7.62
N LEU A 197 -25.89 18.65 -8.38
CA LEU A 197 -24.55 19.00 -7.86
C LEU A 197 -23.97 20.31 -8.40
N SER A 198 -24.65 20.99 -9.34
CA SER A 198 -24.31 22.37 -9.70
C SER A 198 -24.58 23.27 -8.50
N LEU A 199 -23.56 23.53 -7.70
CA LEU A 199 -23.63 24.58 -6.70
C LEU A 199 -23.90 25.91 -7.41
N PRO A 200 -24.86 26.71 -6.93
CA PRO A 200 -25.13 28.01 -7.51
C PRO A 200 -23.86 28.86 -7.50
N LYS A 201 -23.66 29.69 -8.52
CA LYS A 201 -22.64 30.75 -8.44
C LYS A 201 -23.09 31.73 -7.37
N VAL A 202 -22.40 31.73 -6.23
CA VAL A 202 -22.65 32.67 -5.14
C VAL A 202 -21.56 33.74 -5.09
N THR A 203 -22.00 34.96 -4.83
CA THR A 203 -21.19 36.10 -4.43
C THR A 203 -21.00 36.10 -2.91
N LEU A 204 -20.10 36.96 -2.41
CA LEU A 204 -19.88 37.07 -0.96
C LEU A 204 -21.10 37.62 -0.19
N ASN A 205 -22.02 38.30 -0.88
CA ASN A 205 -23.22 38.88 -0.28
C ASN A 205 -24.39 37.88 -0.16
N ASP A 206 -24.33 36.75 -0.86
CA ASP A 206 -25.37 35.73 -0.78
C ASP A 206 -25.33 35.03 0.59
N THR A 207 -26.49 34.56 1.06
CA THR A 207 -26.61 33.87 2.34
C THR A 207 -26.70 32.36 2.17
N LEU A 208 -26.18 31.63 3.16
CA LEU A 208 -26.32 30.20 3.32
C LEU A 208 -27.04 29.92 4.64
N SER A 209 -28.16 29.21 4.56
CA SER A 209 -28.82 28.61 5.71
C SER A 209 -28.36 27.17 5.91
N PHE A 210 -27.90 26.82 7.11
CA PHE A 210 -27.43 25.49 7.42
C PHE A 210 -27.83 25.03 8.82
N GLU A 211 -28.02 23.72 8.98
CA GLU A 211 -28.33 23.10 10.26
C GLU A 211 -27.04 22.75 11.03
N TYR A 212 -27.07 22.93 12.34
CA TYR A 212 -26.07 22.43 13.26
C TYR A 212 -26.71 21.99 14.58
N LYS A 213 -26.02 21.10 15.28
CA LYS A 213 -26.42 20.62 16.60
C LYS A 213 -25.61 21.31 17.69
N MET A 214 -26.20 21.48 18.88
CA MET A 214 -25.48 21.97 20.06
C MET A 214 -26.10 21.43 21.36
N HIS A 215 -25.35 21.50 22.45
CA HIS A 215 -25.89 21.29 23.80
C HIS A 215 -26.18 22.64 24.42
N ALA A 216 -27.45 22.92 24.74
CA ALA A 216 -27.86 24.11 25.49
C ALA A 216 -28.05 23.76 26.97
N TYR A 217 -27.51 24.60 27.87
CA TYR A 217 -27.58 24.39 29.31
C TYR A 217 -28.60 25.31 29.97
N GLN A 218 -29.41 24.72 30.85
CA GLN A 218 -30.38 25.42 31.66
C GLN A 218 -30.49 24.71 33.03
N ASP A 219 -30.45 25.48 34.12
CA ASP A 219 -30.69 25.00 35.49
C ASP A 219 -29.86 23.74 35.87
N GLY A 220 -28.61 23.65 35.38
CA GLY A 220 -27.69 22.53 35.63
C GLY A 220 -27.87 21.31 34.73
N ASN A 221 -28.91 21.28 33.89
CA ASN A 221 -29.13 20.23 32.89
C ASN A 221 -28.74 20.72 31.48
N PHE A 222 -28.57 19.79 30.54
CA PHE A 222 -28.39 20.11 29.13
C PHE A 222 -29.45 19.44 28.26
N LYS A 223 -29.76 20.07 27.13
CA LYS A 223 -30.58 19.50 26.07
C LYS A 223 -29.85 19.63 24.73
N GLU A 224 -29.83 18.57 23.94
CA GLU A 224 -29.37 18.63 22.56
C GLU A 224 -30.44 19.34 21.71
N LEU A 225 -30.01 20.38 21.00
CA LEU A 225 -30.85 21.17 20.09
C LEU A 225 -30.27 21.12 18.68
N SER A 226 -31.15 21.02 17.68
CA SER A 226 -30.86 21.33 16.28
C SER A 226 -31.30 22.76 15.98
N ALA A 227 -30.40 23.59 15.49
CA ALA A 227 -30.69 24.97 15.10
C ALA A 227 -30.31 25.20 13.63
N ILE A 228 -31.05 26.10 12.98
CA ILE A 228 -30.74 26.58 11.62
C ILE A 228 -30.09 27.95 11.77
N ARG A 229 -28.90 28.09 11.20
CA ARG A 229 -28.16 29.35 11.16
C ARG A 229 -28.17 29.88 9.73
N GLU A 230 -28.49 31.17 9.57
CA GLU A 230 -28.29 31.89 8.32
C GLU A 230 -27.04 32.78 8.46
N MET A 231 -26.13 32.70 7.48
CA MET A 231 -24.91 33.51 7.42
C MET A 231 -24.62 33.94 5.99
N SER A 232 -24.06 35.13 5.80
CA SER A 232 -23.50 35.51 4.50
C SER A 232 -22.24 34.69 4.17
N TRP A 233 -21.95 34.51 2.89
CA TRP A 233 -20.69 33.89 2.47
C TRP A 233 -19.48 34.73 2.89
N ALA A 234 -19.61 36.05 2.99
CA ALA A 234 -18.58 36.94 3.55
C ALA A 234 -18.24 36.59 5.01
N ASP A 235 -19.25 36.33 5.84
CA ASP A 235 -19.04 35.95 7.24
C ASP A 235 -18.42 34.57 7.37
N ILE A 236 -18.91 33.59 6.59
CA ILE A 236 -18.35 32.23 6.57
C ILE A 236 -16.89 32.28 6.12
N PHE A 237 -16.60 33.03 5.05
CA PHE A 237 -15.26 33.22 4.54
C PHE A 237 -14.37 33.92 5.56
N GLN A 238 -14.86 34.95 6.25
CA GLN A 238 -14.13 35.63 7.31
C GLN A 238 -13.73 34.68 8.44
N VAL A 239 -14.68 33.86 8.91
CA VAL A 239 -14.46 32.90 10.00
C VAL A 239 -13.40 31.88 9.63
N LEU A 240 -13.42 31.36 8.40
CA LEU A 240 -12.42 30.40 7.95
C LEU A 240 -11.07 31.06 7.64
N SER A 241 -11.09 32.26 7.06
CA SER A 241 -9.88 32.98 6.67
C SER A 241 -9.00 33.38 7.84
N SER A 242 -9.52 33.51 9.07
CA SER A 242 -8.70 33.84 10.23
C SER A 242 -7.66 32.78 10.56
N GLU A 243 -7.93 31.51 10.22
CA GLU A 243 -7.05 30.38 10.52
C GLU A 243 -6.33 29.87 9.27
N PHE A 244 -7.02 29.84 8.12
CA PHE A 244 -6.50 29.34 6.84
C PHE A 244 -5.60 30.35 6.08
N VAL A 245 -5.12 31.42 6.75
CA VAL A 245 -4.01 32.24 6.21
C VAL A 245 -2.77 31.38 6.00
N GLN A 246 -2.55 30.43 6.89
CA GLN A 246 -1.53 29.38 6.77
C GLN A 246 -2.15 28.08 6.23
N ALA A 247 -1.30 27.23 5.64
CA ALA A 247 -1.72 25.95 5.09
C ALA A 247 -2.14 24.97 6.21
N LEU A 248 -3.42 24.59 6.27
CA LEU A 248 -3.97 23.73 7.32
C LEU A 248 -4.71 22.49 6.77
N PRO A 249 -4.73 21.37 7.52
CA PRO A 249 -5.47 20.17 7.12
C PRO A 249 -6.98 20.37 7.03
N GLU A 250 -7.66 19.56 6.22
CA GLU A 250 -9.10 19.65 5.98
C GLU A 250 -9.98 19.54 7.25
N GLU A 251 -9.54 18.81 8.27
CA GLU A 251 -10.26 18.67 9.54
C GLU A 251 -10.52 20.03 10.22
N TYR A 252 -9.68 21.03 9.95
CA TYR A 252 -9.78 22.35 10.54
C TYR A 252 -11.03 23.12 10.08
N PHE A 253 -11.62 22.83 8.91
CA PHE A 253 -12.87 23.48 8.50
C PHE A 253 -13.98 23.25 9.52
N SER A 254 -14.15 21.99 9.94
CA SER A 254 -15.16 21.64 10.95
C SER A 254 -14.82 22.27 12.30
N ARG A 255 -13.55 22.25 12.70
CA ARG A 255 -13.07 22.79 13.98
C ARG A 255 -13.35 24.28 14.10
N VAL A 256 -13.02 25.06 13.07
CA VAL A 256 -13.15 26.51 13.06
C VAL A 256 -14.62 26.93 13.06
N LEU A 257 -15.45 26.31 12.21
CA LEU A 257 -16.89 26.59 12.18
C LEU A 257 -17.57 26.19 13.49
N ASN A 258 -17.26 25.03 14.05
CA ASN A 258 -17.81 24.58 15.33
C ASN A 258 -17.40 25.51 16.48
N GLN A 259 -16.16 26.01 16.50
CA GLN A 259 -15.71 26.99 17.49
C GLN A 259 -16.46 28.31 17.38
N TYR A 260 -16.70 28.78 16.15
CA TYR A 260 -17.51 29.97 15.92
C TYR A 260 -18.96 29.78 16.41
N LEU A 261 -19.60 28.67 16.02
CA LEU A 261 -20.97 28.33 16.43
C LEU A 261 -21.11 28.15 17.95
N ASN A 262 -20.10 27.63 18.64
CA ASN A 262 -20.11 27.56 20.11
C ASN A 262 -20.12 28.95 20.76
N LYS A 263 -19.51 29.97 20.12
CA LYS A 263 -19.47 31.34 20.66
C LYS A 263 -20.75 32.12 20.35
N THR A 264 -21.37 31.88 19.19
CA THR A 264 -22.50 32.68 18.70
C THR A 264 -23.86 31.98 18.81
N GLY A 265 -23.87 30.67 19.07
CA GLY A 265 -25.08 29.84 19.07
C GLY A 265 -26.01 30.01 20.27
N LEU A 266 -25.63 30.78 21.30
CA LEU A 266 -26.50 31.05 22.45
C LEU A 266 -27.80 31.74 22.03
N VAL A 267 -27.73 32.66 21.06
CA VAL A 267 -28.89 33.37 20.52
C VAL A 267 -29.86 32.39 19.86
N ASP A 268 -29.32 31.46 19.07
CA ASP A 268 -30.12 30.45 18.37
C ASP A 268 -30.74 29.45 19.36
N ALA A 269 -30.01 29.10 20.43
CA ALA A 269 -30.53 28.25 21.51
C ALA A 269 -31.67 28.94 22.26
N GLN A 270 -31.57 30.25 22.51
CA GLN A 270 -32.59 31.01 23.24
C GLN A 270 -33.92 31.10 22.51
N THR A 271 -33.94 30.95 21.19
CA THR A 271 -35.19 30.86 20.40
C THR A 271 -36.01 29.62 20.78
N GLN A 272 -35.37 28.51 21.10
CA GLN A 272 -36.04 27.25 21.49
C GLN A 272 -36.08 27.04 23.01
N MET A 273 -35.10 27.58 23.72
CA MET A 273 -34.94 27.51 25.17
C MET A 273 -34.61 28.89 25.74
N PRO A 274 -35.61 29.75 26.01
CA PRO A 274 -35.39 31.14 26.42
C PRO A 274 -34.55 31.34 27.69
N ARG A 275 -34.46 30.32 28.55
CA ARG A 275 -33.66 30.33 29.79
C ARG A 275 -32.28 29.69 29.64
N ALA A 276 -31.86 29.34 28.42
CA ALA A 276 -30.52 28.83 28.18
C ALA A 276 -29.48 29.92 28.47
N HIS A 277 -28.48 29.60 29.29
CA HIS A 277 -27.41 30.54 29.68
C HIS A 277 -26.06 30.21 29.04
N ALA A 278 -25.88 28.98 28.54
CA ALA A 278 -24.65 28.56 27.87
C ALA A 278 -24.94 27.51 26.79
N VAL A 279 -24.05 27.44 25.80
CA VAL A 279 -24.05 26.41 24.76
C VAL A 279 -22.66 25.77 24.64
N SER A 280 -22.60 24.50 24.26
CA SER A 280 -21.33 23.80 24.00
C SER A 280 -21.51 22.69 22.96
N ARG A 281 -20.40 22.09 22.52
CA ARG A 281 -20.37 20.96 21.57
C ARG A 281 -21.15 21.24 20.28
N ALA A 282 -21.09 22.47 19.78
CA ALA A 282 -21.64 22.80 18.48
C ALA A 282 -21.00 21.93 17.39
N GLN A 283 -21.83 21.31 16.56
CA GLN A 283 -21.41 20.44 15.47
C GLN A 283 -22.23 20.75 14.22
N ILE A 284 -21.57 21.30 13.21
CA ILE A 284 -22.16 21.54 11.90
C ILE A 284 -22.55 20.23 11.20
N ASN A 285 -23.66 20.24 10.47
CA ASN A 285 -24.06 19.11 9.63
C ASN A 285 -23.00 18.80 8.56
N ILE A 286 -22.70 17.51 8.36
CA ILE A 286 -21.66 17.05 7.41
C ILE A 286 -21.96 17.50 5.97
N ARG A 287 -23.23 17.50 5.55
CA ARG A 287 -23.64 17.95 4.21
C ARG A 287 -23.41 19.45 4.05
N SER A 288 -23.79 20.25 5.05
CA SER A 288 -23.57 21.70 5.03
C SER A 288 -22.08 22.05 5.01
N LEU A 289 -21.27 21.33 5.79
CA LEU A 289 -19.82 21.48 5.77
C LEU A 289 -19.23 21.14 4.39
N HIS A 290 -19.75 20.11 3.72
CA HIS A 290 -19.33 19.76 2.36
C HIS A 290 -19.68 20.86 1.34
N ILE A 291 -20.90 21.39 1.40
CA ILE A 291 -21.37 22.51 0.56
C ILE A 291 -20.46 23.73 0.74
N ILE A 292 -20.17 24.12 1.99
CA ILE A 292 -19.28 25.25 2.29
C ILE A 292 -17.91 25.04 1.65
N LYS A 293 -17.30 23.86 1.84
CA LYS A 293 -15.98 23.54 1.27
C LYS A 293 -15.99 23.62 -0.26
N GLN A 294 -16.97 22.98 -0.89
CA GLN A 294 -17.04 22.90 -2.34
C GLN A 294 -17.30 24.28 -2.96
N GLN A 295 -18.18 25.10 -2.37
CA GLN A 295 -18.45 26.46 -2.82
C GLN A 295 -17.21 27.37 -2.69
N MET A 296 -16.52 27.32 -1.55
CA MET A 296 -15.30 28.12 -1.35
C MET A 296 -14.20 27.75 -2.34
N ARG A 297 -14.07 26.46 -2.67
CA ARG A 297 -13.12 26.00 -3.69
C ARG A 297 -13.53 26.47 -5.08
N GLN A 298 -14.81 26.35 -5.44
CA GLN A 298 -15.31 26.73 -6.77
C GLN A 298 -15.19 28.23 -7.05
N ASN A 299 -15.31 29.05 -6.01
CA ASN A 299 -15.13 30.49 -6.07
C ASN A 299 -13.66 30.96 -5.94
N ASP A 300 -12.70 30.03 -5.97
CA ASP A 300 -11.26 30.30 -5.76
C ASP A 300 -10.93 31.07 -4.47
N TRP A 301 -11.79 30.96 -3.46
CA TRP A 301 -11.57 31.57 -2.14
C TRP A 301 -10.55 30.78 -1.33
N ILE A 302 -10.56 29.45 -1.46
CA ILE A 302 -9.59 28.56 -0.82
C ILE A 302 -9.08 27.52 -1.80
N VAL A 303 -7.78 27.23 -1.77
CA VAL A 303 -7.12 26.32 -2.71
C VAL A 303 -6.30 25.25 -1.98
N PRO A 304 -6.16 24.04 -2.54
CA PRO A 304 -5.24 23.04 -2.02
C PRO A 304 -3.80 23.44 -2.37
N VAL A 305 -2.92 23.42 -1.38
CA VAL A 305 -1.52 23.88 -1.51
C VAL A 305 -0.47 22.76 -1.37
N GLY A 306 -0.90 21.55 -1.04
CA GLY A 306 0.00 20.39 -0.93
C GLY A 306 -0.50 19.35 0.06
N ARG A 307 0.44 18.53 0.57
CA ARG A 307 0.20 17.54 1.63
C ARG A 307 1.21 17.70 2.76
N ASP A 308 0.81 17.37 3.98
CA ASP A 308 1.72 17.32 5.14
C ASP A 308 2.54 16.02 5.19
N GLU A 309 3.42 15.88 6.20
CA GLU A 309 4.23 14.67 6.43
C GLU A 309 3.38 13.39 6.61
N ARG A 310 2.13 13.55 7.03
CA ARG A 310 1.15 12.47 7.21
C ARG A 310 0.25 12.28 5.97
N GLN A 311 0.63 12.85 4.83
CA GLN A 311 -0.10 12.78 3.55
C GLN A 311 -1.51 13.40 3.55
N ARG A 312 -1.86 14.24 4.52
CA ARG A 312 -3.14 14.94 4.58
C ARG A 312 -3.12 16.18 3.70
N MET A 313 -4.20 16.43 2.95
CA MET A 313 -4.32 17.59 2.07
C MET A 313 -4.38 18.90 2.87
N LEU A 314 -3.54 19.85 2.47
CA LEU A 314 -3.46 21.18 3.08
C LEU A 314 -4.20 22.21 2.23
N TRP A 315 -4.93 23.09 2.90
CA TRP A 315 -5.76 24.14 2.31
C TRP A 315 -5.28 25.51 2.78
N GLN A 316 -5.33 26.49 1.89
CA GLN A 316 -4.96 27.87 2.19
C GLN A 316 -5.84 28.86 1.42
N VAL A 317 -6.18 29.96 2.06
CA VAL A 317 -6.94 31.05 1.41
C VAL A 317 -6.08 31.74 0.35
N THR A 318 -6.71 32.10 -0.77
CA THR A 318 -6.00 32.81 -1.85
C THR A 318 -5.75 34.28 -1.50
N GLU A 319 -4.62 34.84 -1.91
CA GLU A 319 -4.33 36.27 -1.69
C GLU A 319 -5.36 37.19 -2.35
N LYS A 320 -5.94 36.76 -3.49
CA LYS A 320 -6.98 37.50 -4.21
C LYS A 320 -8.26 37.61 -3.38
N SER A 321 -8.69 36.53 -2.74
CA SER A 321 -9.92 36.53 -1.92
C SER A 321 -9.74 37.31 -0.62
N LEU A 322 -8.54 37.31 -0.02
CA LEU A 322 -8.23 38.16 1.14
C LEU A 322 -8.29 39.66 0.82
N LYS A 323 -7.84 40.07 -0.37
CA LYS A 323 -7.97 41.47 -0.84
C LYS A 323 -9.44 41.82 -1.07
N HIS A 324 -10.18 40.95 -1.74
CA HIS A 324 -11.59 41.16 -2.03
C HIS A 324 -12.45 41.31 -0.75
N LEU A 325 -12.16 40.53 0.30
CA LEU A 325 -12.83 40.69 1.60
C LEU A 325 -12.52 42.03 2.27
N LYS A 326 -11.28 42.53 2.15
CA LYS A 326 -10.89 43.84 2.71
C LYS A 326 -11.62 44.98 2.00
N ASP A 327 -11.75 44.88 0.68
CA ASP A 327 -12.43 45.89 -0.14
C ASP A 327 -13.94 45.94 0.17
N LEU A 328 -14.60 44.78 0.34
CA LEU A 328 -15.99 44.70 0.78
C LEU A 328 -16.24 45.36 2.15
N LYS A 329 -15.33 45.14 3.11
CA LYS A 329 -15.43 45.77 4.44
C LYS A 329 -15.22 47.28 4.43
N LEU A 330 -14.42 47.79 3.49
CA LEU A 330 -14.23 49.23 3.29
C LEU A 330 -15.50 49.89 2.73
N LEU A 331 -16.20 49.19 1.84
CA LEU A 331 -17.48 49.63 1.27
C LEU A 331 -18.63 49.62 2.30
N ASP A 332 -18.77 48.56 3.11
CA ASP A 332 -19.81 48.51 4.14
C ASP A 332 -19.63 49.58 5.22
N LYS A 333 -18.39 49.92 5.58
CA LYS A 333 -18.08 51.01 6.52
C LYS A 333 -18.38 52.40 5.96
N GLN A 334 -18.36 52.58 4.64
CA GLN A 334 -18.72 53.85 4.01
C GLN A 334 -20.24 54.01 3.89
N ILE A 335 -20.99 52.91 3.73
CA ILE A 335 -22.45 52.93 3.63
C ILE A 335 -23.13 53.11 5.01
N THR A 336 -22.51 52.60 6.08
CA THR A 336 -23.01 52.80 7.47
C THR A 336 -22.60 54.13 8.11
N ALA A 337 -21.85 54.98 7.40
CA ALA A 337 -21.45 56.32 7.83
C ALA A 337 -22.32 57.45 7.23
N PHE A 338 -23.37 57.09 6.50
CA PHE A 338 -24.50 57.95 6.11
C PHE A 338 -25.76 57.46 6.82
#